data_AF-B9ADM9-F1
#
_entry.id   AF-B9ADM9-F1
#
_cell.length_a   1.000
_cell.length_b   1.000
_cell.length_c   1.000
_cell.angle_alpha   90.00
_cell.angle_beta   90.00
_cell.angle_gamma   90.00
#
_symmetry.space_group_name_H-M   'P 1'
#
loop_
_entity.id
_entity.type
_entity.pdbx_description
1 polymer ?
#
loop_
_entity_poly.entity_id
_entity_poly.type
_entity_poly.pdbx_seq_one_letter_code
_entity_poly.pdbx_strand_id
1 'polypeptide(L)'
;MKFDMDYIAHHNRLTLMNSYYKIAIAMGLMIITLILNNLYFDVIIFALMLILIVGVARISFKSYLKFISIPAVFTIITCVFLLFFFGTGNIVWDSHF
;
A
#
# COMPACT_ATOMS: atom_id res chain seq x y z
N MET A 1 -9.22 18.49 -12.23
CA MET A 1 -8.37 17.58 -13.04
C MET A 1 -8.76 16.16 -12.68
N LYS A 2 -9.35 15.42 -13.62
CA LYS A 2 -9.89 14.07 -13.38
C LYS A 2 -8.72 13.15 -13.03
N PHE A 3 -8.81 12.44 -11.91
CA PHE A 3 -7.77 11.52 -11.50
C PHE A 3 -7.93 10.25 -12.34
N ASP A 4 -7.06 10.09 -13.33
CA ASP A 4 -7.18 9.05 -14.34
C ASP A 4 -5.95 8.13 -14.26
N MET A 5 -6.19 6.90 -13.79
CA MET A 5 -5.14 5.91 -13.57
C MET A 5 -4.53 5.45 -14.89
N ASP A 6 -5.33 5.37 -15.95
CA ASP A 6 -4.90 4.96 -17.28
C ASP A 6 -3.98 6.03 -17.88
N TYR A 7 -4.31 7.31 -17.68
CA TYR A 7 -3.42 8.41 -18.06
C TYR A 7 -2.05 8.33 -17.36
N ILE A 8 -2.01 8.08 -16.05
CA ILE A 8 -0.76 7.97 -15.29
C ILE A 8 0.07 6.74 -15.72
N ALA A 9 -0.59 5.64 -16.09
CA ALA A 9 0.07 4.43 -16.59
C ALA A 9 0.74 4.63 -17.95
N HIS A 10 0.13 5.46 -18.82
CA HIS A 10 0.66 5.77 -20.16
C HIS A 10 1.58 7.01 -20.22
N HIS A 11 1.62 7.82 -19.18
CA HIS A 11 2.40 9.07 -19.17
C HIS A 11 3.53 9.11 -18.13
N ASN A 12 4.15 7.96 -17.85
CA ASN A 12 5.28 7.85 -16.91
C ASN A 12 6.60 7.51 -17.63
N ARG A 13 7.74 7.73 -16.95
CA ARG A 13 9.07 7.47 -17.54
C ARG A 13 9.38 6.01 -17.81
N LEU A 14 8.62 5.10 -17.21
CA LEU A 14 8.74 3.66 -17.41
C LEU A 14 7.79 3.16 -18.49
N THR A 15 6.98 4.00 -19.14
CA THR A 15 5.95 3.56 -20.11
C THR A 15 6.53 2.72 -21.25
N LEU A 16 7.76 3.02 -21.71
CA LEU A 16 8.44 2.28 -22.78
C LEU A 16 9.02 0.92 -22.34
N MET A 17 9.07 0.65 -21.02
CA MET A 17 9.52 -0.64 -20.51
C MET A 17 8.39 -1.66 -20.61
N ASN A 18 8.71 -2.86 -21.09
CA ASN A 18 7.74 -3.94 -21.31
C ASN A 18 6.89 -4.21 -20.06
N SER A 19 5.57 -4.11 -20.22
CA SER A 19 4.59 -4.29 -19.14
C SER A 19 4.68 -5.65 -18.46
N TYR A 20 5.05 -6.71 -19.17
CA TYR A 20 5.16 -8.05 -18.59
C TYR A 20 6.18 -8.09 -17.44
N TYR A 21 7.32 -7.40 -17.57
CA TYR A 21 8.31 -7.35 -16.49
C TYR A 21 7.79 -6.58 -15.27
N LYS A 22 7.07 -5.48 -15.47
CA LYS A 22 6.49 -4.70 -14.35
C LYS A 22 5.49 -5.54 -13.55
N ILE A 23 4.62 -6.24 -14.26
CA ILE A 23 3.59 -7.09 -13.64
C ILE A 23 4.26 -8.28 -12.93
N ALA A 24 5.23 -8.94 -13.56
CA ALA A 24 5.93 -10.06 -12.95
C ALA A 24 6.66 -9.65 -11.66
N ILE A 25 7.35 -8.50 -11.66
CA ILE A 25 8.02 -7.97 -10.46
C ILE A 25 7.01 -7.61 -9.39
N ALA A 26 5.93 -6.89 -9.74
CA ALA A 26 4.93 -6.47 -8.76
C ALA A 26 4.22 -7.67 -8.11
N MET A 27 3.76 -8.63 -8.93
CA MET A 27 3.10 -9.84 -8.40
C MET A 27 4.08 -10.73 -7.64
N GLY A 28 5.30 -10.91 -8.15
CA GLY A 28 6.34 -11.70 -7.48
C GLY A 28 6.65 -11.15 -6.10
N LEU A 29 6.91 -9.84 -5.99
CA LEU A 29 7.18 -9.19 -4.71
C LEU A 29 5.98 -9.29 -3.75
N MET A 30 4.75 -9.09 -4.25
CA MET A 30 3.54 -9.22 -3.44
C MET A 30 3.38 -10.62 -2.82
N ILE A 31 3.63 -11.68 -3.61
CA ILE A 31 3.57 -13.06 -3.12
C ILE A 31 4.69 -13.31 -2.10
N ILE A 32 5.90 -12.82 -2.38
CA ILE A 32 7.05 -12.98 -1.48
C ILE A 32 6.81 -12.30 -0.13
N THR A 33 6.30 -11.06 -0.11
CA THR A 33 5.93 -10.36 1.14
C THR A 33 4.89 -11.14 1.94
N LEU A 34 3.90 -11.73 1.25
CA LEU A 34 2.86 -12.51 1.91
C LEU A 34 3.40 -13.80 2.57
N ILE A 35 4.31 -14.51 1.89
CA ILE A 35 4.88 -15.77 2.42
C ILE A 35 5.83 -15.50 3.58
N LEU A 36 6.65 -14.45 3.49
CA LEU A 36 7.66 -14.14 4.51
C LEU A 36 7.05 -13.61 5.80
N ASN A 37 5.92 -12.90 5.74
CA ASN A 37 5.20 -12.33 6.88
C ASN A 37 6.13 -11.69 7.93
N ASN A 38 7.01 -10.81 7.46
CA ASN A 38 8.02 -10.17 8.29
C ASN A 38 7.95 -8.66 8.10
N LEU A 39 7.64 -7.94 9.19
CA LEU A 39 7.48 -6.50 9.19
C LEU A 39 8.69 -5.75 8.61
N TYR A 40 9.91 -6.15 8.95
CA TYR A 40 11.12 -5.48 8.46
C TYR A 40 11.25 -5.63 6.94
N PHE A 41 10.92 -6.81 6.43
CA PHE A 41 10.94 -7.08 4.99
C PHE A 41 9.89 -6.25 4.25
N ASP A 42 8.66 -6.18 4.79
CA ASP A 42 7.57 -5.42 4.19
C ASP A 42 7.88 -3.93 4.13
N VAL A 43 8.47 -3.36 5.19
CA VAL A 43 8.90 -1.95 5.22
C VAL A 43 9.98 -1.67 4.18
N ILE A 44 10.95 -2.58 4.00
CA ILE A 44 12.01 -2.45 2.98
C ILE A 44 11.40 -2.48 1.58
N ILE A 45 10.52 -3.44 1.28
CA ILE A 45 9.86 -3.54 -0.02
C ILE A 45 8.98 -2.31 -0.29
N PHE A 46 8.26 -1.82 0.73
CA PHE A 46 7.47 -0.60 0.62
C PHE A 46 8.33 0.62 0.26
N ALA A 47 9.45 0.84 0.97
CA ALA A 47 10.37 1.93 0.69
C ALA A 47 10.98 1.83 -0.71
N LEU A 48 11.39 0.63 -1.13
CA LEU A 48 11.92 0.35 -2.45
C LEU A 48 10.90 0.68 -3.55
N MET A 49 9.66 0.22 -3.40
CA MET A 49 8.58 0.47 -4.37
C MET A 49 8.23 1.96 -4.43
N LEU A 50 8.25 2.66 -3.30
CA LEU A 50 8.04 4.12 -3.26
C LEU A 50 9.12 4.86 -4.07
N ILE A 51 10.39 4.47 -3.91
CA ILE A 51 11.50 5.05 -4.69
C ILE A 51 11.37 4.73 -6.17
N LEU A 52 10.99 3.50 -6.54
CA LEU A 52 10.79 3.12 -7.94
C LEU A 52 9.64 3.91 -8.59
N ILE A 53 8.51 4.05 -7.91
CA ILE A 53 7.31 4.70 -8.46
C ILE A 53 7.46 6.22 -8.52
N VAL A 54 7.91 6.85 -7.42
CA VAL A 54 8.02 8.32 -7.33
C VAL A 54 9.32 8.82 -7.93
N GLY A 55 10.44 8.14 -7.68
CA GLY A 55 11.76 8.55 -8.15
C GLY A 55 12.03 8.14 -9.61
N VAL A 56 11.94 6.84 -9.91
CA VAL A 56 12.31 6.32 -11.24
C VAL A 56 11.21 6.55 -12.27
N ALA A 57 9.97 6.14 -11.96
CA ALA A 57 8.82 6.33 -12.86
C ALA A 57 8.39 7.81 -12.97
N ARG A 58 8.83 8.65 -12.03
CA ARG A 58 8.44 10.07 -11.90
C ARG A 58 6.94 10.30 -11.85
N ILE A 59 6.21 9.38 -11.22
CA ILE A 59 4.79 9.61 -10.93
C ILE A 59 4.71 10.70 -9.86
N SER A 60 3.83 11.68 -10.07
CA SER A 60 3.72 12.80 -9.13
C SER A 60 3.37 12.29 -7.73
N PHE A 61 4.07 12.78 -6.70
CA PHE A 61 3.86 12.34 -5.31
C PHE A 61 2.40 12.55 -4.86
N LYS A 62 1.78 13.65 -5.29
CA LYS A 62 0.36 13.93 -5.02
C LYS A 62 -0.57 12.87 -5.60
N SER A 63 -0.26 12.33 -6.78
CA SER A 63 -1.04 11.25 -7.37
C SER A 63 -0.82 9.95 -6.61
N TYR A 64 0.43 9.60 -6.32
CA TYR A 64 0.74 8.40 -5.54
C TYR A 64 0.03 8.41 -4.17
N LEU A 65 0.04 9.55 -3.47
CA LEU A 65 -0.61 9.69 -2.17
C LEU A 65 -2.13 9.49 -2.23
N LYS A 66 -2.78 9.90 -3.33
CA LYS A 66 -4.21 9.66 -3.55
C LYS A 66 -4.53 8.18 -3.73
N PHE A 67 -3.67 7.42 -4.41
CA PHE A 67 -3.86 5.97 -4.56
C PHE A 67 -3.75 5.24 -3.22
N ILE A 68 -2.71 5.52 -2.43
CA ILE A 68 -2.51 4.86 -1.13
C ILE A 68 -3.56 5.30 -0.08
N SER A 69 -4.13 6.51 -0.22
CA SER A 69 -5.11 7.00 0.74
C SER A 69 -6.38 6.15 0.81
N ILE A 70 -6.80 5.50 -0.28
CA ILE A 70 -8.03 4.70 -0.30
C ILE A 70 -7.88 3.47 0.63
N PRO A 71 -6.88 2.57 0.43
CA PRO A 71 -6.63 1.49 1.38
C PRO A 71 -6.26 1.98 2.78
N ALA A 72 -5.48 3.06 2.91
CA ALA A 72 -5.03 3.55 4.21
C ALA A 72 -6.20 4.01 5.10
N VAL A 73 -7.17 4.74 4.53
CA VAL A 73 -8.38 5.15 5.26
C VAL A 73 -9.16 3.93 5.72
N PHE A 74 -9.30 2.92 4.86
CA PHE A 74 -9.93 1.66 5.25
C PHE A 74 -9.20 0.98 6.41
N THR A 75 -7.88 0.83 6.31
CA THR A 75 -7.05 0.24 7.38
C THR A 75 -7.19 1.01 8.69
N ILE A 76 -7.18 2.34 8.66
CA ILE A 76 -7.35 3.17 9.87
C ILE A 76 -8.70 2.90 10.53
N ILE A 77 -9.78 2.88 9.75
CA ILE A 77 -11.13 2.58 10.28
C ILE A 77 -11.16 1.17 10.89
N THR A 78 -10.56 0.17 10.24
CA THR A 78 -10.47 -1.19 10.77
C THR A 78 -9.65 -1.25 12.06
N CYS A 79 -8.51 -0.55 12.13
CA CYS A 79 -7.70 -0.47 13.35
C CYS A 79 -8.48 0.17 14.51
N VAL A 80 -9.20 1.25 14.25
CA VAL A 80 -10.10 1.89 15.23
C VAL A 80 -11.14 0.87 15.72
N PHE A 81 -11.79 0.16 14.81
CA PHE A 81 -12.77 -0.87 15.18
C PHE A 81 -12.16 -1.99 16.03
N LEU A 82 -10.98 -2.50 15.65
CA LEU A 82 -10.29 -3.53 16.43
C LEU A 82 -9.89 -3.05 17.82
N LEU A 83 -9.44 -1.80 17.96
CA LEU A 83 -9.08 -1.21 19.26
C LEU A 83 -10.27 -1.14 20.21
N PHE A 84 -11.47 -0.78 19.72
CA PHE A 84 -12.66 -0.62 20.55
C PHE A 84 -13.41 -1.93 20.82
N PHE A 85 -13.47 -2.85 19.85
CA PHE A 85 -14.33 -4.04 19.93
C PHE A 85 -13.57 -5.36 20.14
N PHE A 86 -12.28 -5.43 19.79
CA PHE A 86 -11.47 -6.65 19.82
C PHE A 86 -10.17 -6.50 20.61
N GLY A 87 -10.10 -5.50 21.50
CA GLY A 87 -8.95 -5.30 22.39
C GLY A 87 -8.72 -6.53 23.27
N THR A 88 -7.70 -7.33 22.94
CA THR A 88 -7.23 -8.43 23.79
C THR A 88 -6.27 -7.87 24.82
N GLY A 89 -6.83 -7.39 25.92
CA GLY A 89 -6.14 -6.93 27.12
C GLY A 89 -6.99 -7.19 28.35
N ASN A 90 -6.41 -7.08 29.55
CA ASN A 90 -7.18 -7.20 30.79
C ASN A 90 -8.38 -6.24 30.73
N ILE A 91 -9.59 -6.77 30.95
CA ILE A 91 -10.84 -6.03 30.94
C ILE A 91 -10.72 -4.93 32.01
N VAL A 92 -10.54 -3.67 31.58
CA VAL A 92 -10.43 -2.53 32.51
C VAL A 92 -11.81 -2.16 33.07
N TRP A 93 -12.88 -2.48 32.34
CA TRP A 93 -14.25 -2.21 32.74
C TRP A 93 -15.19 -3.32 32.28
N ASP A 94 -15.73 -4.07 33.25
CA ASP A 94 -16.82 -5.04 33.05
C ASP A 94 -18.13 -4.37 33.52
N SER A 95 -18.93 -3.89 32.56
CA SER A 95 -20.29 -3.49 32.86
C SER A 95 -21.16 -4.74 32.90
N HIS A 96 -21.18 -5.41 34.06
CA HIS A 96 -22.12 -6.49 34.39
C HIS A 96 -23.58 -6.02 34.27
N PHE A 97 -24.08 -5.90 33.04
CA PHE A 97 -25.49 -5.75 32.71
C PHE A 97 -25.92 -6.87 31.77
#